data_AF-F2N6Z6-F1
#
_entry.id   AF-F2N6Z6-F1
#
_cell.length_a   1.000
_cell.length_b   1.000
_cell.length_c   1.000
_cell.angle_alpha   90.00
_cell.angle_beta   90.00
_cell.angle_gamma   90.00
#
_symmetry.space_group_name_H-M   'P 1'
#
loop_
_entity.id
_entity.type
_entity.pdbx_description
1 polymer ?
#
loop_
_entity_poly.entity_id
_entity_poly.type
_entity_poly.pdbx_seq_one_letter_code
_entity_poly.pdbx_strand_id
1 'polypeptide(L)'
;MEVTRPAMLCPGDTVGVVALGSPIYSKDAVRSSCAWWEERGFKVKLAEGLIKDGGYLAGSPKDRAKALNDMFADKDVHAVFSVRGGCGSAQIIPYLDFRAFNSNPKAFVGFSDNTSVHLAFAALSDVVTFHGPVFSYLREDTTEYTESHLFKAIAGVDPLGPVKPANPDAALCSLRSGVAEAPIIGGNLTLLCLSLGTPYEVDTRGHILFFEDTDCEPWMIINFLDQLQAAGKFDRVAGVVIGEPKNIEPGVCSAAFQQGESFLTVVRQFFRDAKFPVLYGLPLGHTKDMATIPLRVPARLDADSLTLEILEAGMTEKGSGRKRTTHETFKSRIYVSKAAELLEKAVRASLGEDAWEKICAAPIGDNAYEACRAMRKALHCNDMDWVPSAGEATDKPTCSNYENQFPETSKYEIKELKKWCAAKRKSGTNSRKATRDDHPQGYFECYLEKDCHHCKCSGENIYCYKNELDHILSYLIVKAFNAPIRDAKSRIGCNFKKTGIRLIWNELGLLPKLKVELNTTEQRDPDPDPENGTVSEHR
;
A
#
# COMPACT_ATOMS: atom_id res chain seq x y z
N MET A 1 -4.20 -2.01 -8.55
CA MET A 1 -3.30 -2.60 -7.54
C MET A 1 -3.86 -3.94 -7.16
N GLU A 2 -3.02 -4.90 -6.82
CA GLU A 2 -3.48 -6.18 -6.31
C GLU A 2 -4.03 -6.02 -4.89
N VAL A 3 -5.13 -6.69 -4.57
CA VAL A 3 -5.77 -6.67 -3.25
C VAL A 3 -6.00 -8.10 -2.77
N THR A 4 -5.89 -8.31 -1.47
CA THR A 4 -6.23 -9.55 -0.77
C THR A 4 -7.63 -9.41 -0.21
N ARG A 5 -8.56 -10.20 -0.72
CA ARG A 5 -9.93 -10.26 -0.20
C ARG A 5 -10.00 -11.28 0.94
N PRO A 6 -10.62 -10.94 2.08
CA PRO A 6 -10.91 -11.93 3.12
C PRO A 6 -11.96 -12.93 2.63
N ALA A 7 -12.05 -14.09 3.31
CA ALA A 7 -13.11 -15.05 3.04
C ALA A 7 -14.46 -14.51 3.55
N MET A 8 -15.53 -14.80 2.81
CA MET A 8 -16.90 -14.46 3.19
C MET A 8 -17.29 -15.06 4.54
N LEU A 9 -18.15 -14.36 5.28
CA LEU A 9 -18.75 -14.85 6.52
C LEU A 9 -19.89 -15.82 6.21
N CYS A 10 -20.05 -16.82 7.08
CA CYS A 10 -21.18 -17.73 7.09
C CYS A 10 -21.75 -17.86 8.52
N PRO A 11 -23.04 -18.22 8.67
CA PRO A 11 -23.56 -18.60 9.98
C PRO A 11 -22.66 -19.64 10.67
N GLY A 12 -22.42 -19.45 11.96
CA GLY A 12 -21.48 -20.20 12.79
C GLY A 12 -20.12 -19.52 12.97
N ASP A 13 -19.77 -18.56 12.12
CA ASP A 13 -18.53 -17.79 12.22
C ASP A 13 -18.53 -16.82 13.40
N THR A 14 -17.33 -16.49 13.86
CA THR A 14 -17.14 -15.55 14.96
C THR A 14 -16.77 -14.15 14.46
N VAL A 15 -17.53 -13.15 14.91
CA VAL A 15 -17.21 -11.73 14.76
C VAL A 15 -16.45 -11.26 16.01
N GLY A 16 -15.22 -10.80 15.81
CA GLY A 16 -14.40 -10.14 16.82
C GLY A 16 -14.76 -8.66 16.94
N VAL A 17 -14.80 -8.13 18.17
CA VAL A 17 -15.20 -6.74 18.44
C VAL A 17 -14.11 -6.00 19.21
N VAL A 18 -13.68 -4.86 18.71
CA VAL A 18 -12.56 -4.07 19.24
C VAL A 18 -12.93 -2.60 19.45
N ALA A 19 -12.32 -1.91 20.40
CA ALA A 19 -12.48 -0.46 20.57
C ALA A 19 -11.20 0.26 20.13
N LEU A 20 -11.21 0.83 18.93
CA LEU A 20 -10.00 1.41 18.33
C LEU A 20 -9.77 2.87 18.69
N GLY A 21 -10.81 3.61 19.07
CA GLY A 21 -10.73 5.01 19.48
C GLY A 21 -11.39 5.23 20.84
N SER A 22 -12.60 5.77 20.80
CA SER A 22 -13.38 6.09 22.00
C SER A 22 -14.02 4.86 22.66
N PRO A 23 -14.26 4.88 23.99
CA PRO A 23 -14.84 3.75 24.72
C PRO A 23 -16.32 3.59 24.40
N ILE A 24 -16.90 2.43 24.75
CA ILE A 24 -18.35 2.29 24.70
C ILE A 24 -19.01 3.21 25.74
N TYR A 25 -20.12 3.85 25.38
CA TYR A 25 -20.89 4.69 26.31
C TYR A 25 -22.11 3.96 26.90
N SER A 26 -22.53 2.86 26.28
CA SER A 26 -23.66 2.05 26.73
C SER A 26 -23.30 0.57 26.64
N LYS A 27 -23.24 -0.09 27.81
CA LYS A 27 -23.06 -1.54 27.89
C LYS A 27 -24.27 -2.28 27.32
N ASP A 28 -25.46 -1.70 27.46
CA ASP A 28 -26.69 -2.28 26.93
C ASP A 28 -26.71 -2.24 25.41
N ALA A 29 -26.22 -1.17 24.78
CA ALA A 29 -26.06 -1.13 23.32
C ALA A 29 -25.17 -2.27 22.81
N VAL A 30 -24.06 -2.56 23.51
CA VAL A 30 -23.18 -3.70 23.15
C VAL A 30 -23.91 -5.03 23.33
N ARG A 31 -24.65 -5.22 24.43
CA ARG A 31 -25.44 -6.44 24.67
C ARG A 31 -26.50 -6.66 23.59
N SER A 32 -27.28 -5.63 23.26
CA SER A 32 -28.27 -5.68 22.17
C SER A 32 -27.61 -5.99 20.84
N SER A 33 -26.41 -5.48 20.61
CA SER A 33 -25.66 -5.78 19.38
C SER A 33 -25.15 -7.22 19.35
N CYS A 34 -24.69 -7.77 20.49
CA CYS A 34 -24.37 -9.19 20.58
C CYS A 34 -25.58 -10.06 20.24
N ALA A 35 -26.73 -9.79 20.84
CA ALA A 35 -27.97 -10.52 20.57
C ALA A 35 -28.36 -10.45 19.09
N TRP A 36 -28.27 -9.27 18.47
CA TRP A 36 -28.57 -9.07 17.06
C TRP A 36 -27.71 -9.93 16.12
N TRP A 37 -26.41 -10.08 16.40
CA TRP A 37 -25.50 -10.95 15.66
C TRP A 37 -25.78 -12.44 15.92
N GLU A 38 -26.05 -12.80 17.18
CA GLU A 38 -26.36 -14.18 17.59
C GLU A 38 -27.67 -14.70 16.98
N GLU A 39 -28.70 -13.87 16.89
CA GLU A 39 -29.96 -14.17 16.21
C GLU A 39 -29.78 -14.45 14.71
N ARG A 40 -28.73 -13.88 14.11
CA ARG A 40 -28.33 -14.11 12.70
C ARG A 40 -27.38 -15.29 12.53
N GLY A 41 -27.15 -16.04 13.60
CA GLY A 41 -26.36 -17.27 13.60
C GLY A 41 -24.86 -17.04 13.74
N PHE A 42 -24.39 -15.85 14.10
CA PHE A 42 -22.97 -15.58 14.34
C PHE A 42 -22.60 -15.72 15.81
N LYS A 43 -21.32 -16.00 16.08
CA LYS A 43 -20.76 -15.91 17.43
C LYS A 43 -20.10 -14.55 17.59
N VAL A 44 -20.11 -14.00 18.81
CA VAL A 44 -19.45 -12.73 19.11
C VAL A 44 -18.30 -12.94 20.08
N LYS A 45 -17.12 -12.39 19.75
CA LYS A 45 -15.95 -12.36 20.63
C LYS A 45 -15.57 -10.91 20.93
N LEU A 46 -15.83 -10.47 22.16
CA LEU A 46 -15.43 -9.15 22.61
C LEU A 46 -13.95 -9.15 22.99
N ALA A 47 -13.19 -8.13 22.55
CA ALA A 47 -11.80 -7.98 22.95
C ALA A 47 -11.66 -7.72 24.45
N GLU A 48 -10.53 -8.16 25.01
CA GLU A 48 -10.21 -7.84 26.39
C GLU A 48 -10.14 -6.32 26.58
N GLY A 49 -10.83 -5.83 27.61
CA GLY A 49 -10.87 -4.39 27.91
C GLY A 49 -11.80 -3.56 27.01
N LEU A 50 -12.62 -4.19 26.16
CA LEU A 50 -13.64 -3.49 25.36
C LEU A 50 -14.58 -2.65 26.25
N ILE A 51 -14.94 -3.21 27.41
CA ILE A 51 -15.83 -2.63 28.42
C ILE A 51 -14.97 -2.08 29.57
N LYS A 52 -14.12 -1.10 29.28
CA LYS A 52 -13.39 -0.35 30.32
C LYS A 52 -13.89 1.09 30.38
N ASP A 53 -14.08 1.57 31.60
CA ASP A 53 -14.33 2.98 31.85
C ASP A 53 -13.02 3.73 31.61
N GLY A 54 -12.98 4.51 30.54
CA GLY A 54 -11.89 5.42 30.21
C GLY A 54 -12.43 6.84 30.08
N GLY A 55 -11.53 7.81 29.89
CA GLY A 55 -11.92 9.16 29.47
C GLY A 55 -12.47 9.14 28.04
N TYR A 56 -11.96 9.99 27.16
CA TYR A 56 -12.41 9.99 25.76
C TYR A 56 -11.83 8.85 24.90
N LEU A 57 -10.90 8.03 25.42
CA LEU A 57 -10.28 6.87 24.75
C LEU A 57 -10.51 5.56 25.51
N ALA A 58 -10.65 4.46 24.78
CA ALA A 58 -10.91 3.11 25.32
C ALA A 58 -9.70 2.43 26.00
N GLY A 59 -8.53 3.06 25.98
CA GLY A 59 -7.30 2.53 26.56
C GLY A 59 -6.05 3.15 25.92
N SER A 60 -4.88 2.67 26.34
CA SER A 60 -3.62 3.11 25.73
C SER A 60 -3.58 2.73 24.24
N PRO A 61 -2.83 3.45 23.40
CA PRO A 61 -2.65 3.07 22.00
C PRO A 61 -2.16 1.64 21.81
N LYS A 62 -1.28 1.16 22.71
CA LYS A 62 -0.74 -0.21 22.67
C LYS A 62 -1.79 -1.26 23.00
N ASP A 63 -2.64 -1.02 24.01
CA ASP A 63 -3.70 -1.96 24.39
C ASP A 63 -4.76 -2.07 23.29
N ARG A 64 -5.17 -0.94 22.72
CA ARG A 64 -6.12 -0.90 21.59
C ARG A 64 -5.55 -1.57 20.33
N ALA A 65 -4.28 -1.34 20.02
CA ALA A 65 -3.59 -2.03 18.94
C ALA A 65 -3.48 -3.54 19.19
N LYS A 66 -3.15 -3.94 20.43
CA LYS A 66 -3.07 -5.34 20.84
C LYS A 66 -4.41 -6.04 20.62
N ALA A 67 -5.53 -5.43 21.00
CA ALA A 67 -6.86 -5.98 20.77
C ALA A 67 -7.13 -6.29 19.28
N LEU A 68 -6.75 -5.37 18.37
CA LEU A 68 -6.89 -5.61 16.93
C LEU A 68 -5.94 -6.71 16.43
N ASN A 69 -4.67 -6.67 16.84
CA ASN A 69 -3.68 -7.69 16.50
C ASN A 69 -4.10 -9.09 16.96
N ASP A 70 -4.61 -9.21 18.19
CA ASP A 70 -5.08 -10.48 18.74
C ASP A 70 -6.27 -11.05 17.96
N MET A 71 -7.24 -10.21 17.58
CA MET A 71 -8.38 -10.65 16.76
C MET A 71 -7.96 -11.11 15.37
N PHE A 72 -6.96 -10.45 14.78
CA PHE A 72 -6.38 -10.90 13.51
C PHE A 72 -5.47 -12.12 13.67
N ALA A 73 -4.86 -12.37 14.82
CA ALA A 73 -4.05 -13.56 15.08
C ALA A 73 -4.92 -14.80 15.37
N ASP A 74 -6.10 -14.58 15.95
CA ASP A 74 -7.03 -15.64 16.31
C ASP A 74 -7.60 -16.33 15.07
N LYS A 75 -7.53 -17.67 15.07
CA LYS A 75 -8.05 -18.51 13.97
C LYS A 75 -9.56 -18.74 14.09
N ASP A 76 -10.14 -18.55 15.27
CA ASP A 76 -11.58 -18.74 15.50
C ASP A 76 -12.38 -17.48 15.16
N VAL A 77 -11.72 -16.33 14.99
CA VAL A 77 -12.30 -15.06 14.54
C VAL A 77 -12.29 -15.00 13.02
N HIS A 78 -13.39 -14.59 12.39
CA HIS A 78 -13.57 -14.58 10.93
C HIS A 78 -13.70 -13.17 10.36
N ALA A 79 -14.16 -12.22 11.18
CA ALA A 79 -14.21 -10.79 10.88
C ALA A 79 -13.97 -9.98 12.15
N VAL A 80 -13.57 -8.72 11.99
CA VAL A 80 -13.32 -7.79 13.10
C VAL A 80 -14.10 -6.51 12.87
N PHE A 81 -14.92 -6.12 13.83
CA PHE A 81 -15.68 -4.87 13.82
C PHE A 81 -15.14 -3.91 14.86
N SER A 82 -14.97 -2.65 14.47
CA SER A 82 -14.85 -1.60 15.49
C SER A 82 -16.18 -1.47 16.22
N VAL A 83 -16.13 -1.38 17.54
CA VAL A 83 -17.34 -1.26 18.36
C VAL A 83 -18.05 0.05 18.10
N ARG A 84 -17.28 1.10 17.81
CA ARG A 84 -17.74 2.45 17.43
C ARG A 84 -16.62 3.26 16.77
N GLY A 85 -16.95 4.45 16.26
CA GLY A 85 -15.99 5.48 15.87
C GLY A 85 -15.50 6.32 17.07
N GLY A 86 -15.40 7.64 16.91
CA GLY A 86 -15.01 8.57 17.97
C GLY A 86 -13.73 9.32 17.65
N CYS A 87 -12.69 9.17 18.47
CA CYS A 87 -11.38 9.75 18.18
C CYS A 87 -10.24 8.84 18.63
N GLY A 88 -9.06 9.05 18.02
CA GLY A 88 -7.80 8.46 18.49
C GLY A 88 -7.45 7.12 17.84
N SER A 89 -8.22 6.62 16.88
CA SER A 89 -7.87 5.41 16.12
C SER A 89 -6.50 5.53 15.44
N ALA A 90 -6.12 6.70 14.93
CA ALA A 90 -4.81 6.91 14.31
C ALA A 90 -3.62 6.60 15.24
N GLN A 91 -3.79 6.75 16.56
CA GLN A 91 -2.72 6.53 17.53
C GLN A 91 -2.25 5.06 17.58
N ILE A 92 -3.09 4.11 17.14
CA ILE A 92 -2.77 2.68 17.22
C ILE A 92 -1.91 2.21 16.05
N ILE A 93 -1.92 2.94 14.92
CA ILE A 93 -1.32 2.53 13.64
C ILE A 93 0.16 2.10 13.78
N PRO A 94 1.03 2.80 14.55
CA PRO A 94 2.43 2.38 14.72
C PRO A 94 2.62 1.02 15.41
N TYR A 95 1.58 0.48 16.04
CA TYR A 95 1.61 -0.76 16.81
C TYR A 95 0.85 -1.91 16.12
N LEU A 96 0.26 -1.67 14.94
CA LEU A 96 -0.47 -2.69 14.18
C LEU A 96 0.47 -3.60 13.41
N ASP A 97 0.20 -4.90 13.41
CA ASP A 97 0.97 -5.89 12.66
C ASP A 97 0.33 -6.16 11.29
N PHE A 98 0.54 -5.23 10.35
CA PHE A 98 0.03 -5.38 8.99
C PHE A 98 0.59 -6.61 8.25
N ARG A 99 1.76 -7.13 8.67
CA ARG A 99 2.28 -8.39 8.11
C ARG A 99 1.43 -9.57 8.54
N ALA A 100 1.02 -9.60 9.81
CA ALA A 100 0.07 -10.58 10.31
C ALA A 100 -1.29 -10.44 9.60
N PHE A 101 -1.78 -9.20 9.38
CA PHE A 101 -3.04 -8.98 8.68
C PHE A 101 -3.02 -9.52 7.25
N ASN A 102 -1.94 -9.30 6.50
CA ASN A 102 -1.76 -9.89 5.17
C ASN A 102 -1.66 -11.43 5.20
N SER A 103 -1.16 -12.00 6.30
CA SER A 103 -0.97 -13.45 6.43
C SER A 103 -2.25 -14.17 6.87
N ASN A 104 -3.12 -13.46 7.58
CA ASN A 104 -4.42 -13.91 8.07
C ASN A 104 -5.51 -12.86 7.73
N PRO A 105 -5.86 -12.69 6.44
CA PRO A 105 -6.81 -11.68 6.02
C PRO A 105 -8.19 -11.96 6.60
N LYS A 106 -8.73 -10.98 7.34
CA LYS A 106 -10.10 -10.97 7.86
C LYS A 106 -10.74 -9.64 7.46
N ALA A 107 -12.06 -9.62 7.28
CA ALA A 107 -12.74 -8.36 7.07
C ALA A 107 -12.61 -7.48 8.31
N PHE A 108 -12.15 -6.25 8.11
CA PHE A 108 -12.27 -5.19 9.10
C PHE A 108 -13.40 -4.24 8.69
N VAL A 109 -14.37 -4.03 9.57
CA VAL A 109 -15.54 -3.18 9.33
C VAL A 109 -15.61 -2.04 10.34
N GLY A 110 -15.83 -0.83 9.84
CA GLY A 110 -16.05 0.38 10.63
C GLY A 110 -16.19 1.61 9.73
N PHE A 111 -16.50 2.77 10.31
CA PHE A 111 -16.59 4.05 9.58
C PHE A 111 -16.19 5.20 10.52
N SER A 112 -16.35 6.47 10.10
CA SER A 112 -16.01 7.64 10.93
C SER A 112 -14.51 7.66 11.29
N ASP A 113 -14.12 7.81 12.56
CA ASP A 113 -12.72 7.77 13.04
C ASP A 113 -11.92 6.53 12.57
N ASN A 114 -12.60 5.40 12.31
CA ASN A 114 -11.98 4.20 11.78
C ASN A 114 -11.45 4.37 10.34
N THR A 115 -11.80 5.47 9.66
CA THR A 115 -11.19 5.89 8.38
C THR A 115 -9.67 5.92 8.47
N SER A 116 -9.10 6.39 9.60
CA SER A 116 -7.64 6.39 9.81
C SER A 116 -7.02 4.99 9.71
N VAL A 117 -7.73 3.98 10.20
CA VAL A 117 -7.31 2.57 10.14
C VAL A 117 -7.52 2.02 8.72
N HIS A 118 -8.63 2.35 8.06
CA HIS A 118 -8.85 1.99 6.65
C HIS A 118 -7.76 2.51 5.72
N LEU A 119 -7.35 3.77 5.89
CA LEU A 119 -6.23 4.35 5.15
C LEU A 119 -4.90 3.64 5.45
N ALA A 120 -4.69 3.24 6.71
CA ALA A 120 -3.51 2.47 7.07
C ALA A 120 -3.51 1.07 6.43
N PHE A 121 -4.65 0.39 6.37
CA PHE A 121 -4.78 -0.85 5.58
C PHE A 121 -4.51 -0.59 4.10
N ALA A 122 -5.00 0.52 3.55
CA ALA A 122 -4.79 0.87 2.14
C ALA A 122 -3.31 1.11 1.81
N ALA A 123 -2.56 1.74 2.69
CA ALA A 123 -1.15 2.07 2.48
C ALA A 123 -0.18 0.95 2.89
N LEU A 124 -0.51 0.22 3.95
CA LEU A 124 0.41 -0.69 4.66
C LEU A 124 -0.06 -2.14 4.64
N SER A 125 -1.11 -2.49 3.91
CA SER A 125 -1.58 -3.86 3.74
C SER A 125 -2.14 -4.03 2.33
N ASP A 126 -2.37 -5.27 1.91
CA ASP A 126 -3.13 -5.57 0.69
C ASP A 126 -4.58 -5.96 1.02
N VAL A 127 -4.95 -6.09 2.30
CA VAL A 127 -6.26 -6.58 2.72
C VAL A 127 -7.36 -5.54 2.44
N VAL A 128 -8.44 -5.99 1.81
CA VAL A 128 -9.68 -5.20 1.63
C VAL A 128 -10.35 -5.00 2.99
N THR A 129 -10.69 -3.76 3.30
CA THR A 129 -11.51 -3.37 4.45
C THR A 129 -12.83 -2.77 4.00
N PHE A 130 -13.76 -2.61 4.94
CA PHE A 130 -15.14 -2.23 4.63
C PHE A 130 -15.51 -0.97 5.40
N HIS A 131 -15.87 0.08 4.66
CA HIS A 131 -16.54 1.24 5.23
C HIS A 131 -18.01 0.87 5.44
N GLY A 132 -18.43 0.76 6.69
CA GLY A 132 -19.76 0.25 7.06
C GLY A 132 -20.04 0.40 8.56
N PRO A 133 -21.23 -0.07 9.01
CA PRO A 133 -21.71 0.19 10.36
C PRO A 133 -20.77 -0.40 11.41
N VAL A 134 -20.56 0.37 12.48
CA VAL A 134 -19.86 -0.10 13.68
C VAL A 134 -20.72 -1.09 14.45
N PHE A 135 -20.10 -1.97 15.23
CA PHE A 135 -20.79 -3.03 15.95
C PHE A 135 -21.95 -2.50 16.82
N SER A 136 -21.74 -1.40 17.56
CA SER A 136 -22.75 -0.89 18.50
C SER A 136 -23.98 -0.26 17.83
N TYR A 137 -23.95 -0.07 16.51
CA TYR A 137 -25.11 0.44 15.75
C TYR A 137 -26.00 -0.70 15.25
N LEU A 138 -25.48 -1.93 15.24
CA LEU A 138 -26.19 -3.11 14.74
C LEU A 138 -26.99 -3.76 15.87
N ARG A 139 -28.23 -3.32 16.04
CA ARG A 139 -29.17 -3.78 17.06
C ARG A 139 -30.60 -3.86 16.50
N GLU A 140 -31.59 -4.07 17.35
CA GLU A 140 -33.01 -4.25 16.97
C GLU A 140 -33.59 -3.14 16.06
N ASP A 141 -33.09 -1.90 16.14
CA ASP A 141 -33.53 -0.76 15.33
C ASP A 141 -32.72 -0.57 14.03
N THR A 142 -31.82 -1.51 13.70
CA THR A 142 -31.07 -1.50 12.43
C THR A 142 -32.04 -1.53 11.26
N THR A 143 -31.83 -0.65 10.28
CA THR A 143 -32.68 -0.62 9.10
C THR A 143 -32.40 -1.80 8.17
N GLU A 144 -33.43 -2.29 7.48
CA GLU A 144 -33.30 -3.32 6.46
C GLU A 144 -32.29 -2.93 5.37
N TYR A 145 -32.23 -1.65 5.03
CA TYR A 145 -31.24 -1.11 4.10
C TYR A 145 -29.80 -1.37 4.59
N THR A 146 -29.51 -0.99 5.83
CA THR A 146 -28.16 -1.14 6.42
C THR A 146 -27.78 -2.60 6.56
N GLU A 147 -28.71 -3.43 7.06
CA GLU A 147 -28.48 -4.86 7.23
C GLU A 147 -28.23 -5.57 5.90
N SER A 148 -29.08 -5.33 4.89
CA SER A 148 -28.94 -5.96 3.58
C SER A 148 -27.63 -5.59 2.88
N HIS A 149 -27.22 -4.32 2.95
CA HIS A 149 -25.93 -3.89 2.39
C HIS A 149 -24.75 -4.46 3.15
N LEU A 150 -24.81 -4.55 4.48
CA LEU A 150 -23.78 -5.18 5.29
C LEU A 150 -23.59 -6.64 4.89
N PHE A 151 -24.64 -7.46 4.92
CA PHE A 151 -24.53 -8.88 4.59
C PHE A 151 -24.21 -9.14 3.13
N LYS A 152 -24.68 -8.28 2.20
CA LYS A 152 -24.24 -8.36 0.80
C LYS A 152 -22.73 -8.16 0.68
N ALA A 153 -22.16 -7.24 1.45
CA ALA A 153 -20.73 -6.94 1.40
C ALA A 153 -19.85 -8.02 2.06
N ILE A 154 -20.30 -8.59 3.19
CA ILE A 154 -19.45 -9.47 4.01
C ILE A 154 -19.81 -10.96 3.91
N ALA A 155 -21.00 -11.32 3.42
CA ALA A 155 -21.45 -12.70 3.29
C ALA A 155 -21.73 -13.10 1.84
N GLY A 156 -21.24 -12.32 0.86
CA GLY A 156 -21.39 -12.58 -0.57
C GLY A 156 -20.06 -12.54 -1.33
N VAL A 157 -20.00 -13.26 -2.45
CA VAL A 157 -18.84 -13.32 -3.37
C VAL A 157 -19.15 -12.79 -4.77
N ASP A 158 -20.38 -12.34 -4.98
CA ASP A 158 -20.82 -11.69 -6.20
C ASP A 158 -20.51 -10.18 -6.17
N PRO A 159 -20.44 -9.51 -7.34
CA PRO A 159 -20.44 -8.06 -7.41
C PRO A 159 -21.53 -7.43 -6.54
N LEU A 160 -21.14 -6.44 -5.73
CA LEU A 160 -22.09 -5.74 -4.85
C LEU A 160 -23.10 -4.92 -5.65
N GLY A 161 -22.78 -4.53 -6.88
CA GLY A 161 -23.71 -3.81 -7.77
C GLY A 161 -24.00 -2.39 -7.28
N PRO A 162 -25.14 -1.80 -7.69
CA PRO A 162 -25.42 -0.38 -7.46
C PRO A 162 -25.72 -0.06 -5.99
N VAL A 163 -25.08 0.98 -5.48
CA VAL A 163 -25.44 1.63 -4.21
C VAL A 163 -26.60 2.58 -4.49
N LYS A 164 -27.80 2.17 -4.08
CA LYS A 164 -29.04 2.93 -4.29
C LYS A 164 -29.28 3.90 -3.14
N PRO A 165 -29.93 5.05 -3.35
CA PRO A 165 -30.42 5.84 -2.24
C PRO A 165 -31.40 5.01 -1.40
N ALA A 166 -31.36 5.17 -0.07
CA ALA A 166 -32.28 4.47 0.83
C ALA A 166 -33.71 5.04 0.75
N ASN A 167 -33.83 6.35 0.56
CA ASN A 167 -35.07 7.04 0.27
C ASN A 167 -35.10 7.44 -1.22
N PRO A 168 -36.12 7.06 -2.02
CA PRO A 168 -36.28 7.51 -3.40
C PRO A 168 -36.32 9.04 -3.56
N ASP A 169 -36.77 9.75 -2.53
CA ASP A 169 -36.84 11.22 -2.49
C ASP A 169 -35.56 11.87 -1.94
N ALA A 170 -34.50 11.08 -1.69
CA ALA A 170 -33.23 11.62 -1.23
C ALA A 170 -32.66 12.61 -2.27
N ALA A 171 -32.00 13.66 -1.76
CA ALA A 171 -31.35 14.66 -2.60
C ALA A 171 -30.10 14.06 -3.27
N LEU A 172 -30.29 13.31 -4.34
CA LEU A 172 -29.24 12.75 -5.19
C LEU A 172 -29.03 13.70 -6.39
N CYS A 173 -27.81 14.18 -6.60
CA CYS A 173 -27.54 15.03 -7.75
C CYS A 173 -26.11 14.92 -8.29
N SER A 174 -26.00 15.20 -9.58
CA SER A 174 -24.71 15.37 -10.27
C SER A 174 -24.20 16.77 -10.01
N LEU A 175 -23.04 16.88 -9.36
CA LEU A 175 -22.33 18.16 -9.27
C LEU A 175 -21.46 18.38 -10.50
N ARG A 176 -20.97 17.30 -11.11
CA ARG A 176 -20.27 17.29 -12.40
C ARG A 176 -20.55 16.00 -13.15
N SER A 177 -20.92 16.14 -14.42
CA SER A 177 -21.20 15.06 -15.36
C SER A 177 -19.99 14.17 -15.66
N GLY A 178 -20.26 12.99 -16.21
CA GLY A 178 -19.28 12.04 -16.70
C GLY A 178 -19.31 10.69 -16.01
N VAL A 179 -18.42 9.83 -16.47
CA VAL A 179 -18.31 8.44 -16.03
C VAL A 179 -16.85 8.12 -15.72
N ALA A 180 -16.61 7.37 -14.65
CA ALA A 180 -15.31 6.89 -14.25
C ALA A 180 -15.41 5.45 -13.73
N GLU A 181 -14.43 4.63 -14.10
CA GLU A 181 -14.23 3.29 -13.53
C GLU A 181 -12.84 3.21 -12.91
N ALA A 182 -12.81 3.03 -11.59
CA ALA A 182 -11.57 2.96 -10.83
C ALA A 182 -11.83 2.33 -9.45
N PRO A 183 -10.79 1.84 -8.75
CA PRO A 183 -10.94 1.40 -7.38
C PRO A 183 -11.43 2.53 -6.46
N ILE A 184 -12.34 2.22 -5.54
CA ILE A 184 -12.87 3.21 -4.59
C ILE A 184 -11.98 3.33 -3.34
N ILE A 185 -11.78 4.55 -2.84
CA ILE A 185 -11.07 4.84 -1.59
C ILE A 185 -11.76 6.01 -0.90
N GLY A 186 -11.66 6.14 0.43
CA GLY A 186 -12.30 7.26 1.12
C GLY A 186 -12.67 7.00 2.57
N GLY A 187 -13.62 7.77 3.06
CA GLY A 187 -14.17 7.70 4.41
C GLY A 187 -14.58 9.07 4.92
N ASN A 188 -14.34 9.33 6.21
CA ASN A 188 -14.63 10.63 6.80
C ASN A 188 -13.67 11.73 6.30
N LEU A 189 -14.21 12.85 5.79
CA LEU A 189 -13.45 13.93 5.16
C LEU A 189 -12.40 14.56 6.09
N THR A 190 -12.78 14.85 7.33
CA THR A 190 -11.85 15.34 8.35
C THR A 190 -10.66 14.38 8.51
N LEU A 191 -10.92 13.07 8.59
CA LEU A 191 -9.86 12.06 8.72
C LEU A 191 -9.02 11.89 7.46
N LEU A 192 -9.58 12.10 6.25
CA LEU A 192 -8.80 12.17 5.02
C LEU A 192 -7.79 13.31 5.06
N CYS A 193 -8.18 14.49 5.54
CA CYS A 193 -7.29 15.64 5.71
C CYS A 193 -6.22 15.39 6.77
N LEU A 194 -6.60 14.80 7.90
CA LEU A 194 -5.66 14.48 8.98
C LEU A 194 -4.67 13.35 8.62
N SER A 195 -4.86 12.67 7.49
CA SER A 195 -3.91 11.68 6.98
C SER A 195 -2.71 12.31 6.24
N LEU A 196 -2.80 13.59 5.84
CA LEU A 196 -1.76 14.25 5.05
C LEU A 196 -0.43 14.33 5.81
N GLY A 197 0.68 14.07 5.10
CA GLY A 197 2.03 14.02 5.64
C GLY A 197 2.38 12.73 6.39
N THR A 198 1.48 11.74 6.41
CA THR A 198 1.70 10.47 7.14
C THR A 198 2.02 9.30 6.20
N PRO A 199 2.61 8.19 6.70
CA PRO A 199 2.81 6.98 5.90
C PRO A 199 1.52 6.32 5.39
N TYR A 200 0.36 6.75 5.89
CA TYR A 200 -0.97 6.27 5.53
C TYR A 200 -1.83 7.40 4.95
N GLU A 201 -1.17 8.42 4.38
CA GLU A 201 -1.83 9.47 3.62
C GLU A 201 -2.72 8.88 2.51
N VAL A 202 -3.92 9.45 2.34
CA VAL A 202 -4.82 9.03 1.27
C VAL A 202 -4.17 9.19 -0.11
N ASP A 203 -4.13 8.11 -0.88
CA ASP A 203 -3.71 8.11 -2.29
C ASP A 203 -4.93 8.07 -3.20
N THR A 204 -5.29 9.22 -3.75
CA THR A 204 -6.45 9.39 -4.64
C THR A 204 -6.12 9.15 -6.11
N ARG A 205 -4.84 8.95 -6.46
CA ARG A 205 -4.42 8.86 -7.87
C ARG A 205 -5.01 7.61 -8.52
N GLY A 206 -5.80 7.79 -9.56
CA GLY A 206 -6.50 6.72 -10.27
C GLY A 206 -7.57 6.03 -9.44
N HIS A 207 -8.11 6.68 -8.40
CA HIS A 207 -9.19 6.16 -7.57
C HIS A 207 -10.46 7.00 -7.72
N ILE A 208 -11.62 6.38 -7.48
CA ILE A 208 -12.83 7.12 -7.12
C ILE A 208 -12.70 7.43 -5.63
N LEU A 209 -12.66 8.72 -5.29
CA LEU A 209 -12.67 9.16 -3.90
C LEU A 209 -14.12 9.26 -3.43
N PHE A 210 -14.48 8.59 -2.35
CA PHE A 210 -15.71 8.93 -1.63
C PHE A 210 -15.39 9.66 -0.33
N PHE A 211 -16.25 10.57 0.09
CA PHE A 211 -16.17 11.14 1.42
C PHE A 211 -17.52 11.46 2.02
N GLU A 212 -17.56 11.48 3.34
CA GLU A 212 -18.69 11.86 4.18
C GLU A 212 -18.18 12.63 5.39
N ASP A 213 -19.04 13.39 6.09
CA ASP A 213 -18.68 13.96 7.38
C ASP A 213 -19.94 14.18 8.25
N THR A 214 -19.74 14.51 9.52
CA THR A 214 -20.82 14.76 10.49
C THR A 214 -20.45 15.85 11.48
N ASP A 215 -21.46 16.46 12.09
CA ASP A 215 -21.32 17.32 13.28
C ASP A 215 -20.25 18.42 13.14
N CYS A 216 -20.15 18.98 11.94
CA CYS A 216 -19.27 20.09 11.59
C CYS A 216 -20.07 21.19 10.89
N GLU A 217 -19.41 22.26 10.46
CA GLU A 217 -20.05 23.34 9.71
C GLU A 217 -19.58 23.38 8.25
N PRO A 218 -20.41 23.90 7.31
CA PRO A 218 -20.03 24.04 5.90
C PRO A 218 -18.70 24.79 5.65
N TRP A 219 -18.34 25.76 6.49
CA TRP A 219 -17.06 26.46 6.37
C TRP A 219 -15.85 25.58 6.73
N MET A 220 -16.03 24.55 7.56
CA MET A 220 -14.97 23.58 7.84
C MET A 220 -14.76 22.66 6.63
N ILE A 221 -15.86 22.29 5.96
CA ILE A 221 -15.83 21.46 4.76
C ILE A 221 -15.02 22.12 3.65
N ILE A 222 -15.22 23.41 3.39
CA ILE A 222 -14.40 24.10 2.37
C ILE A 222 -12.92 24.12 2.75
N ASN A 223 -12.57 24.33 4.02
CA ASN A 223 -11.17 24.28 4.48
C ASN A 223 -10.55 22.89 4.28
N PHE A 224 -11.29 21.83 4.56
CA PHE A 224 -10.84 20.45 4.33
C PHE A 224 -10.63 20.16 2.84
N LEU A 225 -11.57 20.58 2.00
CA LEU A 225 -11.47 20.42 0.55
C LEU A 225 -10.29 21.24 -0.03
N ASP A 226 -10.10 22.47 0.42
CA ASP A 226 -8.97 23.32 0.02
C ASP A 226 -7.63 22.70 0.45
N GLN A 227 -7.55 22.12 1.63
CA GLN A 227 -6.35 21.43 2.11
C GLN A 227 -6.03 20.19 1.26
N LEU A 228 -7.04 19.40 0.90
CA LEU A 228 -6.91 18.25 -0.01
C LEU A 228 -6.48 18.71 -1.41
N GLN A 229 -7.03 19.82 -1.92
CA GLN A 229 -6.64 20.41 -3.20
C GLN A 229 -5.20 20.92 -3.19
N ALA A 230 -4.79 21.62 -2.14
CA ALA A 230 -3.42 22.10 -1.97
C ALA A 230 -2.41 20.94 -1.87
N ALA A 231 -2.83 19.79 -1.34
CA ALA A 231 -2.05 18.56 -1.32
C ALA A 231 -2.11 17.73 -2.62
N GLY A 232 -2.73 18.25 -3.69
CA GLY A 232 -2.82 17.61 -5.01
C GLY A 232 -3.74 16.39 -5.05
N LYS A 233 -4.66 16.25 -4.09
CA LYS A 233 -5.54 15.07 -3.99
C LYS A 233 -6.62 15.00 -5.05
N PHE A 234 -6.84 16.07 -5.82
CA PHE A 234 -7.77 16.08 -6.93
C PHE A 234 -7.08 16.04 -8.31
N ASP A 235 -5.75 16.09 -8.37
CA ASP A 235 -5.01 16.22 -9.65
C ASP A 235 -5.14 15.00 -10.56
N ARG A 236 -5.25 13.81 -9.96
CA ARG A 236 -5.36 12.52 -10.67
C ARG A 236 -6.48 11.64 -10.11
N VAL A 237 -7.46 12.23 -9.44
CA VAL A 237 -8.65 11.49 -8.99
C VAL A 237 -9.48 11.10 -10.22
N ALA A 238 -10.05 9.90 -10.22
CA ALA A 238 -10.89 9.43 -11.32
C ALA A 238 -12.31 10.00 -11.24
N GLY A 239 -12.81 10.22 -10.02
CA GLY A 239 -14.15 10.74 -9.75
C GLY A 239 -14.37 10.91 -8.25
N VAL A 240 -15.40 11.66 -7.86
CA VAL A 240 -15.72 11.93 -6.46
C VAL A 240 -17.16 11.55 -6.14
N VAL A 241 -17.38 10.91 -5.01
CA VAL A 241 -18.70 10.63 -4.44
C VAL A 241 -18.81 11.29 -3.07
N ILE A 242 -19.85 12.08 -2.87
CA ILE A 242 -20.12 12.78 -1.61
C ILE A 242 -21.30 12.09 -0.95
N GLY A 243 -21.08 11.57 0.25
CA GLY A 243 -22.10 10.97 1.09
C GLY A 243 -23.13 12.02 1.55
N GLU A 244 -24.33 11.54 1.88
CA GLU A 244 -25.35 12.37 2.52
C GLU A 244 -24.79 13.02 3.81
N PRO A 245 -24.89 14.35 3.95
CA PRO A 245 -24.36 15.05 5.12
C PRO A 245 -25.23 14.77 6.35
N LYS A 246 -24.61 14.66 7.52
CA LYS A 246 -25.32 14.56 8.80
C LYS A 246 -25.00 15.74 9.69
N ASN A 247 -26.01 16.50 10.08
CA ASN A 247 -25.87 17.62 11.03
C ASN A 247 -24.80 18.65 10.60
N ILE A 248 -24.71 18.96 9.29
CA ILE A 248 -23.76 19.94 8.75
C ILE A 248 -24.52 21.21 8.35
N GLU A 249 -24.81 22.04 9.36
CA GLU A 249 -25.60 23.26 9.19
C GLU A 249 -24.79 24.50 9.60
N PRO A 250 -24.98 25.65 8.94
CA PRO A 250 -24.31 26.89 9.30
C PRO A 250 -24.72 27.37 10.70
N GLY A 251 -23.77 27.92 11.45
CA GLY A 251 -24.04 28.60 12.71
C GLY A 251 -24.20 27.69 13.94
N VAL A 252 -23.90 26.38 13.81
CA VAL A 252 -24.00 25.41 14.91
C VAL A 252 -22.85 25.54 15.92
N CYS A 253 -21.61 25.72 15.46
CA CYS A 253 -20.43 25.89 16.30
C CYS A 253 -20.14 27.37 16.59
N SER A 254 -20.45 28.28 15.66
CA SER A 254 -20.18 29.71 15.81
C SER A 254 -21.27 30.59 15.21
N ALA A 255 -21.79 31.52 16.02
CA ALA A 255 -22.78 32.50 15.57
C ALA A 255 -22.29 33.36 14.39
N ALA A 256 -20.97 33.51 14.22
CA ALA A 256 -20.38 34.29 13.12
C ALA A 256 -20.72 33.73 11.73
N PHE A 257 -21.05 32.43 11.64
CA PHE A 257 -21.37 31.76 10.38
C PHE A 257 -22.85 31.42 10.25
N GLN A 258 -23.75 32.03 11.04
CA GLN A 258 -25.19 31.80 10.95
C GLN A 258 -25.80 32.12 9.58
N GLN A 259 -25.20 33.04 8.83
CA GLN A 259 -25.59 33.38 7.46
C GLN A 259 -24.76 32.61 6.41
N GLY A 260 -24.07 31.55 6.84
CA GLY A 260 -23.26 30.71 5.97
C GLY A 260 -24.11 29.92 4.97
N GLU A 261 -23.46 29.49 3.90
CA GLU A 261 -24.10 28.65 2.88
C GLU A 261 -24.32 27.21 3.38
N SER A 262 -25.30 26.52 2.81
CA SER A 262 -25.53 25.10 3.10
C SER A 262 -24.40 24.20 2.58
N PHE A 263 -24.27 22.99 3.13
CA PHE A 263 -23.30 22.00 2.69
C PHE A 263 -23.33 21.77 1.18
N LEU A 264 -24.53 21.56 0.60
CA LEU A 264 -24.69 21.32 -0.84
C LEU A 264 -24.21 22.50 -1.68
N THR A 265 -24.46 23.73 -1.24
CA THR A 265 -24.00 24.93 -1.94
C THR A 265 -22.47 25.00 -1.94
N VAL A 266 -21.84 24.78 -0.78
CA VAL A 266 -20.38 24.79 -0.64
C VAL A 266 -19.72 23.76 -1.56
N VAL A 267 -20.17 22.49 -1.52
CA VAL A 267 -19.56 21.44 -2.37
C VAL A 267 -19.84 21.67 -3.86
N ARG A 268 -21.01 22.21 -4.22
CA ARG A 268 -21.34 22.57 -5.60
C ARG A 268 -20.43 23.67 -6.13
N GLN A 269 -20.13 24.68 -5.31
CA GLN A 269 -19.21 25.76 -5.69
C GLN A 269 -17.78 25.23 -5.84
N PHE A 270 -17.29 24.44 -4.88
CA PHE A 270 -15.95 23.87 -4.92
C PHE A 270 -15.71 23.00 -6.16
N PHE A 271 -16.63 22.08 -6.47
CA PHE A 271 -16.49 21.16 -7.60
C PHE A 271 -16.95 21.74 -8.94
N ARG A 272 -17.38 23.00 -9.01
CA ARG A 272 -17.94 23.63 -10.22
C ARG A 272 -17.05 23.46 -11.44
N ASP A 273 -15.73 23.53 -11.28
CA ASP A 273 -14.75 23.52 -12.38
C ASP A 273 -13.94 22.20 -12.49
N ALA A 274 -14.27 21.18 -11.68
CA ALA A 274 -13.60 19.87 -11.66
C ALA A 274 -13.55 19.20 -13.05
N LYS A 275 -12.57 18.34 -13.31
CA LYS A 275 -12.40 17.66 -14.62
C LYS A 275 -12.76 16.17 -14.58
N PHE A 276 -13.46 15.77 -13.53
CA PHE A 276 -13.88 14.41 -13.22
C PHE A 276 -15.35 14.42 -12.75
N PRO A 277 -16.06 13.28 -12.85
CA PRO A 277 -17.45 13.19 -12.39
C PRO A 277 -17.55 13.35 -10.87
N VAL A 278 -18.62 14.01 -10.43
CA VAL A 278 -18.90 14.25 -9.01
C VAL A 278 -20.37 13.97 -8.73
N LEU A 279 -20.65 12.97 -7.90
CA LEU A 279 -22.00 12.57 -7.46
C LEU A 279 -22.18 12.91 -5.97
N TYR A 280 -23.36 13.42 -5.62
CA TYR A 280 -23.71 13.80 -4.25
C TYR A 280 -24.96 13.07 -3.77
N GLY A 281 -24.97 12.62 -2.52
CA GLY A 281 -26.20 12.28 -1.77
C GLY A 281 -26.41 10.78 -1.51
N LEU A 282 -25.39 9.94 -1.67
CA LEU A 282 -25.51 8.51 -1.37
C LEU A 282 -25.40 8.23 0.14
N PRO A 283 -26.10 7.21 0.68
CA PRO A 283 -26.11 6.88 2.11
C PRO A 283 -24.81 6.17 2.54
N LEU A 284 -23.70 6.89 2.52
CA LEU A 284 -22.35 6.40 2.79
C LEU A 284 -21.77 6.91 4.12
N GLY A 285 -22.56 7.65 4.91
CA GLY A 285 -22.10 8.39 6.09
C GLY A 285 -22.99 8.21 7.32
N HIS A 286 -22.99 9.20 8.21
CA HIS A 286 -23.64 9.16 9.53
C HIS A 286 -25.18 9.28 9.52
N THR A 287 -25.83 8.97 8.40
CA THR A 287 -27.30 8.98 8.32
C THR A 287 -27.90 7.67 8.83
N LYS A 288 -29.22 7.60 8.90
CA LYS A 288 -29.94 6.46 9.49
C LYS A 288 -29.68 5.17 8.70
N ASP A 289 -29.63 5.30 7.38
CA ASP A 289 -29.36 4.22 6.45
C ASP A 289 -27.92 4.31 5.98
N MET A 290 -27.20 3.19 5.99
CA MET A 290 -25.80 3.15 5.60
C MET A 290 -25.50 1.97 4.70
N ALA A 291 -24.97 2.24 3.51
CA ALA A 291 -24.42 1.21 2.65
C ALA A 291 -23.03 0.79 3.15
N THR A 292 -22.75 -0.51 3.09
CA THR A 292 -21.40 -1.04 3.34
C THR A 292 -20.66 -1.20 2.02
N ILE A 293 -19.48 -0.59 1.89
CA ILE A 293 -18.66 -0.67 0.68
C ILE A 293 -17.26 -1.22 0.98
N PRO A 294 -16.74 -2.15 0.16
CA PRO A 294 -15.36 -2.59 0.23
C PRO A 294 -14.43 -1.54 -0.39
N LEU A 295 -13.34 -1.24 0.29
CA LEU A 295 -12.34 -0.28 -0.16
C LEU A 295 -11.29 -0.94 -1.06
N ARG A 296 -10.75 -0.17 -2.00
CA ARG A 296 -9.79 -0.57 -3.04
C ARG A 296 -10.32 -1.59 -4.06
N VAL A 297 -11.63 -1.82 -4.07
CA VAL A 297 -12.30 -2.68 -5.05
C VAL A 297 -12.78 -1.81 -6.23
N PRO A 298 -12.75 -2.31 -7.49
CA PRO A 298 -13.26 -1.57 -8.64
C PRO A 298 -14.70 -1.11 -8.47
N ALA A 299 -14.94 0.15 -8.79
CA ALA A 299 -16.26 0.76 -8.81
C ALA A 299 -16.47 1.56 -10.10
N ARG A 300 -17.72 1.72 -10.51
CA ARG A 300 -18.16 2.56 -11.61
C ARG A 300 -18.99 3.70 -11.05
N LEU A 301 -18.51 4.92 -11.25
CA LEU A 301 -19.24 6.14 -10.97
C LEU A 301 -19.77 6.68 -12.29
N ASP A 302 -21.08 6.82 -12.41
CA ASP A 302 -21.75 7.41 -13.55
C ASP A 302 -22.63 8.55 -13.05
N ALA A 303 -22.07 9.76 -13.07
CA ALA A 303 -22.72 10.95 -12.54
C ALA A 303 -23.81 11.48 -13.47
N ASP A 304 -23.92 10.97 -14.70
CA ASP A 304 -24.98 11.32 -15.64
C ASP A 304 -26.26 10.52 -15.34
N SER A 305 -26.11 9.24 -14.99
CA SER A 305 -27.20 8.36 -14.53
C SER A 305 -27.41 8.37 -13.01
N LEU A 306 -26.61 9.14 -12.27
CA LEU A 306 -26.64 9.24 -10.81
C LEU A 306 -26.39 7.89 -10.11
N THR A 307 -25.45 7.08 -10.62
CA THR A 307 -25.16 5.76 -10.07
C THR A 307 -23.73 5.62 -9.58
N LEU A 308 -23.58 4.93 -8.45
CA LEU A 308 -22.32 4.32 -8.02
C LEU A 308 -22.53 2.80 -7.97
N GLU A 309 -21.70 2.05 -8.66
CA GLU A 309 -21.74 0.59 -8.71
C GLU A 309 -20.42 -0.01 -8.23
N ILE A 310 -20.49 -0.96 -7.30
CA ILE A 310 -19.33 -1.74 -6.87
C ILE A 310 -19.24 -3.00 -7.76
N LEU A 311 -18.22 -3.04 -8.63
CA LEU A 311 -18.14 -3.98 -9.76
C LEU A 311 -17.66 -5.38 -9.37
N GLU A 312 -17.08 -5.53 -8.19
CA GLU A 312 -16.56 -6.81 -7.70
C GLU A 312 -16.91 -7.03 -6.23
N ALA A 313 -16.84 -8.27 -5.77
CA ALA A 313 -17.00 -8.58 -4.36
C ALA A 313 -15.82 -8.05 -3.52
N GLY A 314 -16.11 -7.71 -2.27
CA GLY A 314 -15.08 -7.44 -1.25
C GLY A 314 -14.48 -8.73 -0.65
N MET A 315 -15.15 -9.86 -0.84
CA MET A 315 -14.84 -11.15 -0.22
C MET A 315 -14.49 -12.24 -1.25
N THR A 316 -13.95 -13.36 -0.79
CA THR A 316 -13.78 -14.61 -1.58
C THR A 316 -14.57 -15.76 -0.98
N GLU A 317 -14.74 -16.83 -1.75
CA GLU A 317 -15.30 -18.08 -1.24
C GLU A 317 -14.45 -18.63 -0.07
N LYS A 318 -15.10 -19.34 0.85
CA LYS A 318 -14.38 -20.08 1.89
C LYS A 318 -13.59 -21.22 1.27
N GLY A 319 -12.38 -21.44 1.76
CA GLY A 319 -11.55 -22.56 1.32
C GLY A 319 -11.03 -22.44 -0.12
N SER A 320 -11.33 -21.36 -0.85
CA SER A 320 -10.60 -21.02 -2.06
C SER A 320 -9.15 -20.77 -1.65
N GLY A 321 -8.33 -21.80 -1.74
CA GLY A 321 -6.91 -21.75 -1.38
C GLY A 321 -6.28 -20.53 -2.02
N ARG A 322 -5.42 -19.84 -1.26
CA ARG A 322 -4.71 -18.61 -1.66
C ARG A 322 -4.51 -18.56 -3.17
N LYS A 323 -5.39 -17.84 -3.90
CA LYS A 323 -4.99 -17.26 -5.18
C LYS A 323 -4.09 -16.08 -4.81
N ARG A 324 -2.90 -16.42 -4.33
CA ARG A 324 -1.72 -15.56 -4.45
C ARG A 324 -1.53 -15.42 -5.95
N THR A 325 -2.06 -14.35 -6.48
CA THR A 325 -1.32 -13.64 -7.51
C THR A 325 0.13 -13.50 -7.04
N THR A 326 1.04 -13.90 -7.91
CA THR A 326 2.42 -14.23 -7.58
C THR A 326 3.17 -13.04 -6.97
N HIS A 327 3.67 -13.29 -5.75
CA HIS A 327 4.78 -12.66 -5.03
C HIS A 327 5.48 -11.42 -5.63
N GLU A 328 5.47 -10.33 -4.85
CA GLU A 328 6.60 -9.42 -4.47
C GLU A 328 6.08 -7.99 -4.27
N THR A 329 5.71 -7.53 -3.05
CA THR A 329 5.68 -6.05 -2.81
C THR A 329 5.61 -5.52 -1.37
N PHE A 330 5.71 -6.30 -0.30
CA PHE A 330 5.67 -5.67 1.04
C PHE A 330 7.01 -5.10 1.50
N LYS A 331 8.11 -5.83 1.25
CA LYS A 331 9.47 -5.36 1.63
C LYS A 331 10.00 -4.27 0.70
N SER A 332 9.54 -4.17 -0.55
CA SER A 332 10.08 -3.18 -1.49
C SER A 332 9.50 -1.78 -1.28
N ARG A 333 8.22 -1.60 -0.92
CA ARG A 333 7.61 -0.25 -0.94
C ARG A 333 8.16 0.74 0.10
N ILE A 334 8.40 0.28 1.34
CA ILE A 334 8.92 1.15 2.41
C ILE A 334 10.44 1.33 2.32
N TYR A 335 11.18 0.27 1.93
CA TYR A 335 12.64 0.31 1.83
C TYR A 335 13.12 1.06 0.57
N VAL A 336 12.39 0.95 -0.55
CA VAL A 336 12.74 1.65 -1.80
C VAL A 336 12.47 3.14 -1.70
N SER A 337 11.42 3.61 -1.01
CA SER A 337 11.12 5.05 -0.88
C SER A 337 12.25 5.80 -0.17
N LYS A 338 12.70 5.33 1.00
CA LYS A 338 13.73 6.00 1.80
C LYS A 338 15.11 5.95 1.13
N ALA A 339 15.47 4.81 0.55
CA ALA A 339 16.73 4.63 -0.16
C ALA A 339 16.76 5.44 -1.47
N ALA A 340 15.64 5.49 -2.21
CA ALA A 340 15.54 6.27 -3.43
C ALA A 340 15.54 7.79 -3.16
N GLU A 341 14.93 8.26 -2.08
CA GLU A 341 15.02 9.66 -1.66
C GLU A 341 16.45 10.09 -1.35
N LEU A 342 17.21 9.24 -0.65
CA LEU A 342 18.61 9.51 -0.31
C LEU A 342 19.50 9.44 -1.55
N LEU A 343 19.25 8.51 -2.46
CA LEU A 343 20.00 8.41 -3.71
C LEU A 343 19.69 9.57 -4.66
N GLU A 344 18.42 9.98 -4.76
CA GLU A 344 18.02 11.16 -5.55
C GLU A 344 18.70 12.42 -5.05
N LYS A 345 18.72 12.65 -3.72
CA LYS A 345 19.44 13.78 -3.13
C LYS A 345 20.93 13.77 -3.46
N ALA A 346 21.58 12.61 -3.33
CA ALA A 346 22.99 12.47 -3.68
C ALA A 346 23.27 12.74 -5.17
N VAL A 347 22.37 12.31 -6.06
CA VAL A 347 22.48 12.53 -7.51
C VAL A 347 22.23 13.99 -7.88
N ARG A 348 21.20 14.64 -7.32
CA ARG A 348 20.93 16.08 -7.50
C ARG A 348 22.10 16.93 -7.00
N ALA A 349 22.64 16.60 -5.82
CA ALA A 349 23.79 17.29 -5.24
C ALA A 349 25.07 17.14 -6.08
N SER A 350 25.21 16.06 -6.84
CA SER A 350 26.40 15.79 -7.66
C SER A 350 26.29 16.31 -9.09
N LEU A 351 25.09 16.31 -9.68
CA LEU A 351 24.86 16.75 -11.06
C LEU A 351 24.49 18.24 -11.17
N GLY A 352 23.96 18.83 -10.08
CA GLY A 352 23.30 20.13 -10.10
C GLY A 352 21.85 20.03 -10.60
N GLU A 353 20.98 20.89 -10.05
CA GLU A 353 19.53 20.86 -10.32
C GLU A 353 19.18 21.02 -11.81
N ASP A 354 19.87 21.90 -12.53
CA ASP A 354 19.59 22.14 -13.96
C ASP A 354 19.87 20.91 -14.85
N ALA A 355 20.89 20.12 -14.51
CA ALA A 355 21.21 18.90 -15.23
C ALA A 355 20.22 17.78 -14.90
N TRP A 356 19.77 17.71 -13.64
CA TRP A 356 18.73 16.79 -13.21
C TRP A 356 17.40 17.06 -13.90
N GLU A 357 16.95 18.32 -13.94
CA GLU A 357 15.71 18.70 -14.62
C GLU A 357 15.75 18.40 -16.13
N LYS A 358 16.90 18.58 -16.79
CA LYS A 358 17.08 18.19 -18.21
C LYS A 358 16.98 16.68 -18.43
N ILE A 359 17.48 15.87 -17.49
CA ILE A 359 17.34 14.41 -17.54
C ILE A 359 15.88 14.02 -17.36
N CYS A 360 15.17 14.67 -16.44
CA CYS A 360 13.76 14.40 -16.17
C CYS A 360 12.82 14.81 -17.33
N ALA A 361 13.22 15.81 -18.12
CA ALA A 361 12.44 16.32 -19.24
C ALA A 361 12.65 15.54 -20.56
N ALA A 362 13.58 14.58 -20.63
CA ALA A 362 13.92 13.88 -21.88
C ALA A 362 12.96 12.71 -22.21
N PRO A 363 12.58 12.49 -23.49
CA PRO A 363 11.72 11.37 -23.89
C PRO A 363 12.36 10.00 -23.64
N ILE A 364 11.53 9.01 -23.27
CA ILE A 364 11.94 7.61 -23.04
C ILE A 364 12.27 6.95 -24.38
N GLY A 365 13.53 7.02 -24.78
CA GLY A 365 14.03 6.34 -25.97
C GLY A 365 15.49 6.70 -26.24
N ASP A 366 15.83 7.98 -26.17
CA ASP A 366 17.12 8.46 -26.68
C ASP A 366 18.15 8.74 -25.57
N ASN A 367 17.73 9.01 -24.33
CA ASN A 367 18.62 9.52 -23.28
C ASN A 367 18.78 8.64 -22.04
N ALA A 368 18.25 7.41 -22.01
CA ALA A 368 18.50 6.48 -20.91
C ALA A 368 20.00 6.18 -20.72
N TYR A 369 20.75 6.19 -21.82
CA TYR A 369 22.20 6.02 -21.84
C TYR A 369 22.95 7.24 -21.26
N GLU A 370 22.52 8.46 -21.57
CA GLU A 370 23.12 9.69 -21.03
C GLU A 370 22.81 9.88 -19.54
N ALA A 371 21.59 9.56 -19.10
CA ALA A 371 21.22 9.56 -17.68
C ALA A 371 22.08 8.57 -16.89
N CYS A 372 22.27 7.35 -17.39
CA CYS A 372 23.18 6.36 -16.81
C CYS A 372 24.63 6.83 -16.79
N ARG A 373 25.11 7.50 -17.86
CA ARG A 373 26.47 8.06 -17.95
C ARG A 373 26.68 9.20 -16.95
N ALA A 374 25.70 10.08 -16.77
CA ALA A 374 25.73 11.17 -15.80
C ALA A 374 25.78 10.62 -14.36
N MET A 375 24.95 9.62 -14.04
CA MET A 375 25.00 8.91 -12.76
C MET A 375 26.36 8.24 -12.51
N ARG A 376 27.00 7.69 -13.57
CA ARG A 376 28.35 7.10 -13.52
C ARG A 376 29.44 8.12 -13.16
N LYS A 377 29.32 9.34 -13.69
CA LYS A 377 30.22 10.47 -13.43
C LYS A 377 30.05 11.02 -12.01
N ALA A 378 28.81 11.12 -11.52
CA ALA A 378 28.48 11.55 -10.16
C ALA A 378 28.97 10.58 -9.07
N LEU A 379 29.05 9.28 -9.38
CA LEU A 379 29.50 8.23 -8.47
C LEU A 379 31.02 7.97 -8.55
N HIS A 380 31.78 8.76 -9.32
CA HIS A 380 33.22 8.60 -9.57
C HIS A 380 33.66 7.15 -9.90
N CYS A 381 32.95 6.48 -10.80
CA CYS A 381 33.40 5.22 -11.40
C CYS A 381 34.29 5.44 -12.65
N ASN A 382 35.17 6.43 -12.63
CA ASN A 382 36.12 6.68 -13.72
C ASN A 382 37.54 6.38 -13.23
N ASP A 383 38.04 5.21 -13.61
CA ASP A 383 39.45 4.95 -13.93
C ASP A 383 39.53 3.57 -14.58
N MET A 384 39.28 3.53 -15.88
CA MET A 384 39.74 2.48 -16.79
C MET A 384 39.96 3.16 -18.14
N ASP A 385 41.09 3.86 -18.27
CA ASP A 385 41.59 4.27 -19.58
C ASP A 385 41.75 3.02 -20.46
N TRP A 386 41.23 3.12 -21.68
CA TRP A 386 41.35 2.11 -22.71
C TRP A 386 42.77 2.17 -23.29
N VAL A 387 43.62 1.18 -22.97
CA VAL A 387 44.89 0.97 -23.67
C VAL A 387 44.66 -0.12 -24.73
N PRO A 388 44.85 0.16 -26.03
CA PRO A 388 44.81 -0.88 -27.04
C PRO A 388 46.06 -1.78 -26.92
N SER A 389 45.80 -3.07 -27.09
CA SER A 389 46.74 -4.18 -26.99
C SER A 389 48.09 -3.96 -27.66
N ALA A 390 49.17 -4.01 -26.86
CA ALA A 390 50.41 -4.73 -27.18
C ALA A 390 51.37 -4.69 -25.96
N GLY A 391 51.89 -5.86 -25.57
CA GLY A 391 53.22 -6.02 -24.97
C GLY A 391 53.51 -5.44 -23.58
N GLU A 392 53.94 -6.32 -22.69
CA GLU A 392 54.81 -6.06 -21.54
C GLU A 392 54.20 -5.54 -20.22
N ALA A 393 54.73 -6.12 -19.15
CA ALA A 393 54.25 -6.04 -17.78
C ALA A 393 55.04 -4.98 -17.01
N THR A 394 54.36 -4.10 -16.25
CA THR A 394 54.93 -3.40 -15.09
C THR A 394 53.84 -2.93 -14.10
N ASP A 395 54.02 -3.33 -12.84
CA ASP A 395 53.62 -2.73 -11.54
C ASP A 395 52.28 -1.99 -11.33
N LYS A 396 51.52 -2.45 -10.33
CA LYS A 396 50.29 -1.82 -9.79
C LYS A 396 50.59 -0.87 -8.62
N PRO A 397 50.00 0.33 -8.54
CA PRO A 397 49.95 1.13 -7.31
C PRO A 397 48.78 0.70 -6.40
N THR A 398 49.02 0.66 -5.08
CA THR A 398 48.00 0.38 -4.06
C THR A 398 47.17 1.61 -3.68
N CYS A 399 45.88 1.41 -3.46
CA CYS A 399 44.86 2.43 -3.19
C CYS A 399 44.88 2.90 -1.72
N SER A 400 45.28 4.16 -1.46
CA SER A 400 45.18 4.76 -0.12
C SER A 400 44.86 6.26 -0.06
N ASN A 401 44.41 6.93 -1.14
CA ASN A 401 44.26 8.41 -1.13
C ASN A 401 43.04 8.99 -1.89
N TYR A 402 41.80 8.60 -1.56
CA TYR A 402 40.61 9.15 -2.25
C TYR A 402 39.53 9.85 -1.39
N GLU A 403 39.70 10.02 -0.07
CA GLU A 403 38.70 10.71 0.76
C GLU A 403 38.65 12.24 0.60
N ASN A 404 39.62 12.83 -0.11
CA ASN A 404 39.77 14.28 -0.22
C ASN A 404 39.13 14.92 -1.46
N GLN A 405 38.40 14.18 -2.30
CA GLN A 405 37.89 14.68 -3.58
C GLN A 405 36.37 15.02 -3.63
N PHE A 406 35.62 14.85 -2.54
CA PHE A 406 34.17 15.15 -2.51
C PHE A 406 33.85 16.55 -1.95
N PRO A 407 32.77 17.22 -2.43
CA PRO A 407 32.15 18.36 -1.74
C PRO A 407 31.70 17.98 -0.31
N GLU A 408 31.85 18.88 0.66
CA GLU A 408 31.50 18.68 2.08
C GLU A 408 30.06 18.19 2.29
N THR A 409 29.11 18.64 1.47
CA THR A 409 27.69 18.27 1.53
C THR A 409 27.44 16.80 1.22
N SER A 410 28.13 16.24 0.21
CA SER A 410 28.03 14.82 -0.16
C SER A 410 28.62 13.91 0.92
N LYS A 411 29.67 14.37 1.62
CA LYS A 411 30.28 13.63 2.74
C LYS A 411 29.32 13.52 3.92
N TYR A 412 28.49 14.53 4.18
CA TYR A 412 27.49 14.53 5.24
C TYR A 412 26.39 13.50 4.99
N GLU A 413 25.83 13.44 3.78
CA GLU A 413 24.74 12.51 3.45
C GLU A 413 25.20 11.04 3.46
N ILE A 414 26.41 10.77 2.96
CA ILE A 414 27.04 9.44 3.04
C ILE A 414 27.30 9.05 4.50
N LYS A 415 27.68 10.02 5.35
CA LYS A 415 27.91 9.79 6.79
C LYS A 415 26.61 9.52 7.55
N GLU A 416 25.50 10.17 7.21
CA GLU A 416 24.18 9.90 7.77
C GLU A 416 23.66 8.52 7.35
N LEU A 417 23.88 8.11 6.09
CA LEU A 417 23.58 6.76 5.62
C LEU A 417 24.34 5.69 6.43
N LYS A 418 25.64 5.91 6.68
CA LYS A 418 26.49 5.03 7.51
C LYS A 418 26.03 4.98 8.98
N LYS A 419 25.66 6.12 9.57
CA LYS A 419 25.12 6.19 10.95
C LYS A 419 23.79 5.47 11.08
N TRP A 420 22.91 5.62 10.10
CA TRP A 420 21.63 4.91 10.04
C TRP A 420 21.84 3.39 10.01
N CYS A 421 22.78 2.90 9.19
CA CYS A 421 23.18 1.48 9.18
C CYS A 421 23.74 1.02 10.53
N ALA A 422 24.58 1.84 11.18
CA ALA A 422 25.16 1.53 12.49
C ALA A 422 24.15 1.53 13.64
N ALA A 423 23.14 2.41 13.62
CA ALA A 423 22.08 2.45 14.63
C ALA A 423 21.23 1.17 14.63
N LYS A 424 21.06 0.53 13.46
CA LYS A 424 20.34 -0.74 13.32
C LYS A 424 21.14 -1.95 13.83
N ARG A 425 22.48 -1.91 13.81
CA ARG A 425 23.34 -2.94 14.44
C ARG A 425 23.11 -3.06 15.96
N LYS A 426 22.80 -1.96 16.66
CA LYS A 426 22.62 -1.94 18.12
C LYS A 426 21.26 -2.44 18.63
N SER A 427 20.27 -2.59 17.76
CA SER A 427 18.92 -3.05 18.16
C SER A 427 18.71 -4.58 18.13
N GLY A 428 19.74 -5.37 17.78
CA GLY A 428 19.68 -6.83 17.71
C GLY A 428 20.14 -7.51 19.00
N THR A 429 19.21 -8.19 19.67
CA THR A 429 19.42 -9.04 20.84
C THR A 429 20.42 -10.17 20.58
N ASN A 430 21.41 -10.30 21.47
CA ASN A 430 22.30 -11.46 21.57
C ASN A 430 21.49 -12.73 21.85
N SER A 431 21.48 -13.71 20.94
CA SER A 431 21.34 -15.12 21.32
C SER A 431 22.06 -16.02 20.32
N ARG A 432 23.07 -16.75 20.82
CA ARG A 432 23.78 -17.81 20.11
C ARG A 432 22.92 -19.08 20.14
N LYS A 433 22.19 -19.35 19.04
CA LYS A 433 21.80 -20.65 18.47
C LYS A 433 20.64 -20.40 17.51
N ALA A 434 20.94 -20.16 16.23
CA ALA A 434 19.95 -20.07 15.17
C ALA A 434 20.34 -21.02 14.04
N THR A 435 19.39 -21.88 13.65
CA THR A 435 19.47 -22.79 12.51
C THR A 435 19.38 -22.02 11.18
N ARG A 436 19.68 -22.73 10.11
CA ARG A 436 20.12 -22.32 8.76
C ARG A 436 19.21 -21.37 7.94
N ASP A 437 18.18 -20.74 8.50
CA ASP A 437 17.22 -19.91 7.74
C ASP A 437 17.13 -18.43 8.13
N ASP A 438 17.90 -17.97 9.11
CA ASP A 438 17.84 -16.56 9.55
C ASP A 438 19.20 -15.86 9.39
N HIS A 439 19.43 -15.18 8.26
CA HIS A 439 20.24 -13.94 8.20
C HIS A 439 20.28 -13.33 6.77
N PRO A 440 19.58 -12.20 6.50
CA PRO A 440 19.84 -11.37 5.32
C PRO A 440 20.97 -10.34 5.55
N GLN A 441 21.53 -10.27 6.77
CA GLN A 441 22.31 -9.12 7.23
C GLN A 441 23.83 -9.29 7.09
N GLY A 442 24.32 -10.52 6.91
CA GLY A 442 25.77 -10.80 6.82
C GLY A 442 26.39 -10.67 5.42
N TYR A 443 25.59 -10.59 4.35
CA TYR A 443 26.11 -10.68 2.98
C TYR A 443 26.41 -9.34 2.31
N PHE A 444 25.81 -8.24 2.78
CA PHE A 444 26.07 -6.90 2.22
C PHE A 444 27.42 -6.33 2.68
N GLU A 445 27.90 -6.75 3.85
CA GLU A 445 29.19 -6.30 4.42
C GLU A 445 30.39 -6.99 3.75
N CYS A 446 30.20 -8.20 3.21
CA CYS A 446 31.28 -8.99 2.59
C CYS A 446 31.78 -8.43 1.23
N TYR A 447 31.04 -7.49 0.62
CA TYR A 447 31.43 -6.88 -0.65
C TYR A 447 32.22 -5.56 -0.47
N LEU A 448 32.13 -4.92 0.70
CA LEU A 448 32.77 -3.63 0.97
C LEU A 448 34.12 -3.77 1.69
N GLU A 449 34.35 -4.86 2.42
CA GLU A 449 35.64 -5.17 3.04
C GLU A 449 36.35 -6.26 2.24
N LYS A 450 37.42 -5.88 1.51
CA LYS A 450 38.35 -6.84 0.92
C LYS A 450 39.06 -7.58 2.05
N ASP A 451 38.53 -8.72 2.48
CA ASP A 451 39.28 -9.89 2.96
C ASP A 451 38.33 -10.91 3.58
N CYS A 452 37.83 -11.85 2.78
CA CYS A 452 37.25 -13.09 3.31
C CYS A 452 37.55 -14.26 2.39
N HIS A 453 38.65 -14.95 2.66
CA HIS A 453 39.10 -16.13 1.91
C HIS A 453 38.34 -17.44 2.25
N HIS A 454 37.19 -17.41 2.95
CA HIS A 454 36.64 -18.64 3.55
C HIS A 454 35.14 -18.95 3.36
N CYS A 455 34.40 -18.26 2.50
CA CYS A 455 32.98 -18.60 2.27
C CYS A 455 32.77 -19.32 0.92
N LYS A 456 32.68 -20.65 0.94
CA LYS A 456 32.17 -21.45 -0.19
C LYS A 456 30.64 -21.34 -0.25
N CYS A 457 30.12 -20.40 -1.04
CA CYS A 457 28.68 -20.31 -1.32
C CYS A 457 28.34 -21.04 -2.63
N SER A 458 27.37 -21.96 -2.59
CA SER A 458 26.78 -22.64 -3.75
C SER A 458 25.90 -21.69 -4.57
N GLY A 459 25.88 -21.89 -5.90
CA GLY A 459 25.40 -20.94 -6.92
C GLY A 459 23.91 -20.58 -6.96
N GLU A 460 23.14 -20.78 -5.89
CA GLU A 460 21.70 -20.48 -5.85
C GLU A 460 21.36 -19.10 -5.24
N ASN A 461 22.25 -18.52 -4.42
CA ASN A 461 21.97 -17.26 -3.71
C ASN A 461 22.32 -15.96 -4.48
N ILE A 462 22.95 -16.06 -5.65
CA ILE A 462 23.32 -14.89 -6.48
C ILE A 462 22.09 -14.29 -7.19
N TYR A 463 21.01 -15.08 -7.37
CA TYR A 463 19.80 -14.65 -8.06
C TYR A 463 18.95 -13.62 -7.28
N CYS A 464 19.03 -13.62 -5.94
CA CYS A 464 18.14 -12.80 -5.10
C CYS A 464 18.58 -11.32 -5.04
N TYR A 465 19.88 -11.06 -4.99
CA TYR A 465 20.43 -9.69 -4.90
C TYR A 465 20.45 -8.93 -6.23
N LYS A 466 20.45 -9.66 -7.35
CA LYS A 466 20.34 -9.08 -8.69
C LYS A 466 19.02 -8.29 -8.86
N ASN A 467 17.94 -8.79 -8.25
CA ASN A 467 16.62 -8.15 -8.36
C ASN A 467 16.53 -6.83 -7.58
N GLU A 468 17.16 -6.69 -6.41
CA GLU A 468 16.99 -5.49 -5.57
C GLU A 468 17.66 -4.23 -6.16
N LEU A 469 18.86 -4.36 -6.73
CA LEU A 469 19.53 -3.28 -7.48
C LEU A 469 18.80 -2.97 -8.79
N ASP A 470 18.31 -4.01 -9.49
CA ASP A 470 17.48 -3.85 -10.68
C ASP A 470 16.16 -3.11 -10.36
N HIS A 471 15.58 -3.32 -9.18
CA HIS A 471 14.38 -2.61 -8.71
C HIS A 471 14.66 -1.15 -8.36
N ILE A 472 15.79 -0.85 -7.73
CA ILE A 472 16.18 0.53 -7.40
C ILE A 472 16.47 1.32 -8.67
N LEU A 473 17.22 0.75 -9.63
CA LEU A 473 17.45 1.41 -10.93
C LEU A 473 16.14 1.56 -11.72
N SER A 474 15.29 0.54 -11.75
CA SER A 474 13.99 0.62 -12.42
C SER A 474 13.10 1.69 -11.81
N TYR A 475 13.13 1.85 -10.48
CA TYR A 475 12.38 2.89 -9.78
C TYR A 475 12.91 4.30 -10.11
N LEU A 476 14.23 4.48 -10.16
CA LEU A 476 14.85 5.75 -10.54
C LEU A 476 14.58 6.11 -12.01
N ILE A 477 14.58 5.12 -12.90
CA ILE A 477 14.21 5.31 -14.32
C ILE A 477 12.72 5.69 -14.41
N VAL A 478 11.83 4.97 -13.71
CA VAL A 478 10.39 5.29 -13.69
C VAL A 478 10.11 6.70 -13.15
N LYS A 479 10.85 7.13 -12.13
CA LYS A 479 10.70 8.46 -11.54
C LYS A 479 11.33 9.56 -12.40
N ALA A 480 12.52 9.32 -12.98
CA ALA A 480 13.18 10.26 -13.88
C ALA A 480 12.37 10.44 -15.18
N PHE A 481 11.70 9.41 -15.67
CA PHE A 481 11.00 9.47 -16.95
C PHE A 481 9.47 9.60 -16.86
N ASN A 482 8.91 9.77 -15.66
CA ASN A 482 7.50 10.03 -15.39
C ASN A 482 6.49 9.09 -16.12
N ALA A 483 6.82 7.79 -16.25
CA ALA A 483 5.98 6.80 -16.92
C ALA A 483 5.54 5.65 -16.00
N PRO A 484 4.32 5.10 -16.15
CA PRO A 484 3.88 3.92 -15.39
C PRO A 484 4.82 2.71 -15.62
N ILE A 485 5.12 1.94 -14.56
CA ILE A 485 5.97 0.72 -14.62
C ILE A 485 5.51 -0.26 -15.73
N ARG A 486 4.22 -0.27 -16.03
CA ARG A 486 3.60 -1.14 -17.05
C ARG A 486 3.96 -0.69 -18.49
N ASP A 487 4.11 0.61 -18.72
CA ASP A 487 4.55 1.19 -20.00
C ASP A 487 6.07 1.11 -20.19
N ALA A 488 6.84 1.21 -19.11
CA ALA A 488 8.27 0.92 -19.15
C ALA A 488 8.51 -0.55 -19.56
N LYS A 489 7.79 -1.50 -18.97
CA LYS A 489 7.91 -2.93 -19.32
C LYS A 489 7.50 -3.26 -20.77
N SER A 490 6.50 -2.57 -21.32
CA SER A 490 6.02 -2.81 -22.70
C SER A 490 6.90 -2.14 -23.75
N ARG A 491 7.44 -0.94 -23.47
CA ARG A 491 8.30 -0.17 -24.39
C ARG A 491 9.77 -0.57 -24.36
N ILE A 492 10.27 -1.14 -23.26
CA ILE A 492 11.68 -1.57 -23.13
C ILE A 492 11.97 -2.87 -23.91
N GLY A 493 10.95 -3.61 -24.36
CA GLY A 493 11.13 -4.80 -25.20
C GLY A 493 11.83 -5.97 -24.49
N CYS A 494 11.35 -7.20 -24.71
CA CYS A 494 11.96 -8.40 -24.10
C CYS A 494 13.46 -8.59 -24.43
N ASN A 495 14.01 -7.87 -25.40
CA ASN A 495 15.43 -7.91 -25.77
C ASN A 495 16.36 -7.13 -24.82
N PHE A 496 15.86 -6.22 -23.98
CA PHE A 496 16.72 -5.48 -23.04
C PHE A 496 17.20 -6.33 -21.87
N LYS A 497 16.41 -7.32 -21.43
CA LYS A 497 16.77 -8.24 -20.34
C LYS A 497 18.00 -9.11 -20.63
N LYS A 498 18.24 -9.45 -21.90
CA LYS A 498 19.38 -10.31 -22.29
C LYS A 498 20.55 -9.54 -22.90
N THR A 499 20.29 -8.42 -23.59
CA THR A 499 21.34 -7.67 -24.31
C THR A 499 21.74 -6.42 -23.56
N GLY A 500 20.78 -5.66 -23.02
CA GLY A 500 21.04 -4.45 -22.22
C GLY A 500 21.74 -4.75 -20.90
N ILE A 501 21.32 -5.79 -20.18
CA ILE A 501 21.96 -6.23 -18.93
C ILE A 501 23.37 -6.79 -19.18
N ARG A 502 23.58 -7.47 -20.31
CA ARG A 502 24.88 -8.04 -20.69
C ARG A 502 25.85 -6.96 -21.18
N LEU A 503 25.35 -5.92 -21.86
CA LEU A 503 26.07 -4.70 -22.19
C LEU A 503 26.42 -3.89 -20.94
N ILE A 504 25.47 -3.67 -20.03
CA ILE A 504 25.71 -2.99 -18.75
C ILE A 504 26.76 -3.74 -17.92
N TRP A 505 26.74 -5.08 -17.88
CA TRP A 505 27.76 -5.87 -17.17
C TRP A 505 29.12 -5.97 -17.87
N ASN A 506 29.17 -5.99 -19.20
CA ASN A 506 30.43 -5.92 -19.95
C ASN A 506 31.08 -4.54 -19.79
N GLU A 507 30.28 -3.47 -19.89
CA GLU A 507 30.72 -2.08 -19.83
C GLU A 507 31.08 -1.65 -18.40
N LEU A 508 30.48 -2.26 -17.36
CA LEU A 508 30.87 -2.09 -15.95
C LEU A 508 32.09 -2.93 -15.52
N GLY A 509 32.65 -3.76 -16.41
CA GLY A 509 33.86 -4.55 -16.13
C GLY A 509 33.69 -5.67 -15.10
N LEU A 510 32.45 -6.15 -14.88
CA LEU A 510 32.13 -7.12 -13.81
C LEU A 510 32.16 -8.60 -14.26
N LEU A 511 32.26 -8.85 -15.57
CA LEU A 511 32.35 -10.21 -16.14
C LEU A 511 33.75 -10.85 -16.15
N PRO A 512 34.90 -10.15 -16.25
CA PRO A 512 36.21 -10.80 -16.36
C PRO A 512 36.70 -11.54 -15.10
N LYS A 513 36.02 -11.42 -13.95
CA LYS A 513 36.38 -12.14 -12.71
C LYS A 513 35.64 -13.48 -12.52
N LEU A 514 34.81 -13.87 -13.49
CA LEU A 514 34.16 -15.18 -13.56
C LEU A 514 34.73 -15.98 -14.74
N LYS A 515 36.04 -16.24 -14.73
CA LYS A 515 36.61 -17.40 -15.42
C LYS A 515 36.75 -18.52 -14.40
N VAL A 516 35.73 -19.35 -14.30
CA VAL A 516 35.91 -20.76 -13.95
C VAL A 516 35.84 -21.52 -15.27
N GLU A 517 36.85 -22.34 -15.51
CA GLU A 517 37.10 -23.06 -16.75
C GLU A 517 35.86 -23.86 -17.20
N LEU A 518 35.36 -23.54 -18.39
CA LEU A 518 34.51 -24.44 -19.18
C LEU A 518 35.32 -24.84 -20.40
N ASN A 519 35.97 -25.99 -20.30
CA ASN A 519 36.47 -26.86 -21.36
C ASN A 519 36.72 -28.20 -20.63
N THR A 520 36.20 -29.35 -21.03
CA THR A 520 36.06 -29.91 -22.37
C THR A 520 34.92 -30.94 -22.42
N THR A 521 34.29 -31.03 -23.59
CA THR A 521 33.71 -32.22 -24.23
C THR A 521 33.95 -33.58 -23.55
N GLU A 522 32.87 -34.29 -23.23
CA GLU A 522 32.77 -35.73 -23.42
C GLU A 522 31.46 -36.05 -24.16
N GLN A 523 31.64 -36.85 -25.20
CA GLN A 523 30.63 -37.35 -26.12
C GLN A 523 29.55 -38.15 -25.37
N ARG A 524 28.29 -37.95 -25.74
CA ARG A 524 27.32 -39.03 -25.71
C ARG A 524 26.95 -39.33 -27.15
N ASP A 525 27.41 -40.48 -27.62
CA ASP A 525 26.89 -41.13 -28.81
C ASP A 525 25.36 -41.33 -28.68
N PRO A 526 24.63 -41.37 -29.81
CA PRO A 526 23.21 -41.61 -29.82
C PRO A 526 22.95 -43.11 -29.68
N ASP A 527 22.21 -43.52 -28.64
CA ASP A 527 21.70 -44.88 -28.58
C ASP A 527 20.44 -44.99 -29.45
N PRO A 528 20.35 -45.98 -30.36
CA PRO A 528 19.15 -46.25 -31.14
C PRO A 528 18.18 -47.12 -30.34
N ASP A 529 16.90 -46.80 -30.42
CA ASP A 529 15.83 -47.71 -30.01
C ASP A 529 15.35 -48.48 -31.26
N PRO A 530 15.40 -49.82 -31.27
CA PRO A 530 14.50 -50.62 -32.09
C PRO A 530 13.52 -51.40 -31.23
N GLU A 531 12.28 -51.41 -31.72
CA GLU A 531 11.17 -52.23 -31.29
C GLU A 531 11.48 -53.71 -31.02
N ASN A 532 10.60 -54.29 -30.19
CA ASN A 532 10.22 -55.71 -30.07
C ASN A 532 11.07 -56.64 -29.19
N GLY A 533 10.36 -57.37 -28.31
CA GLY A 533 10.77 -58.72 -27.89
C GLY A 533 10.63 -59.02 -26.40
N THR A 534 9.42 -59.40 -26.00
CA THR A 534 9.07 -60.53 -25.11
C THR A 534 10.15 -61.25 -24.26
N VAL A 535 9.76 -61.59 -23.01
CA VAL A 535 9.86 -62.90 -22.32
C VAL A 535 10.48 -62.87 -20.89
N SER A 536 9.70 -63.46 -19.97
CA SER A 536 9.99 -64.23 -18.73
C SER A 536 10.56 -63.60 -17.45
N GLU A 537 9.68 -63.63 -16.44
CA GLU A 537 9.76 -64.40 -15.17
C GLU A 537 10.97 -64.32 -14.21
N HIS A 538 10.56 -64.26 -12.93
CA HIS A 538 11.21 -64.77 -11.71
C HIS A 538 12.53 -64.07 -11.31
N ARG A 539 12.69 -63.57 -10.08
CA ARG A 539 12.32 -64.16 -8.78
C ARG A 539 12.37 -63.09 -7.69
#